data_AF-A0A6I8M1V0-F1
#
_entry.id   AF-A0A6I8M1V0-F1
#
_cell.length_a   1.000
_cell.length_b   1.000
_cell.length_c   1.000
_cell.angle_alpha   90.00
_cell.angle_beta   90.00
_cell.angle_gamma   90.00
#
_symmetry.space_group_name_H-M   'P 1'
#
loop_
_entity.id
_entity.type
_entity.pdbx_description
1 polymer ?
#
loop_
_entity_poly.entity_id
_entity_poly.type
_entity_poly.pdbx_seq_one_letter_code
_entity_poly.pdbx_strand_id
1 'polypeptide(L)'
;MKIARLFGAAAAAVMTTGALVAIAVPASGQDLLNPDIVPAMQRDLGLTHDQVLTRLKNEDVATKVTEAVSATLGDAFGGATYNAATGKAHIQTTNAADVAKIQASGAEAEVVKFGARQLDSTVDTLNARDSAAPYAITGWGVDAATNRVTVSVLQGQRGAADTFLTQSGVDKSSVTILETASKPTLHANIRGGDAYYIGGSSRCSVGFATTTGFVTAGHCGALTGGGSLTGSNGAALGSWITYRFPGVDYAAVRTNSSWTPVAQMNNGTAVRGSSNAATGSSVCKAGSTTGWTCGTIGAKNQSVRYAEGTVNGMTATNVRSAAGDSGGGFIAGNYAQGVLSGGNTSVTYFYPIAGALSGTGTTLKTS
;
A
#
# COMPACT_ATOMS: atom_id res chain seq x y z
N MET A 1 29.11 -85.27 60.46
CA MET A 1 30.56 -85.56 60.44
C MET A 1 31.27 -84.37 59.78
N LYS A 2 32.15 -83.66 60.51
CA LYS A 2 33.23 -82.71 60.09
C LYS A 2 32.86 -81.56 59.10
N ILE A 3 32.83 -80.28 59.51
CA ILE A 3 33.91 -79.27 59.74
C ILE A 3 34.61 -78.73 58.47
N ALA A 4 34.76 -77.39 58.47
CA ALA A 4 35.67 -76.47 57.74
C ALA A 4 35.21 -75.96 56.36
N ARG A 5 34.90 -74.66 56.18
CA ARG A 5 35.71 -73.40 56.20
C ARG A 5 36.75 -73.32 55.06
N LEU A 6 36.65 -72.31 54.19
CA LEU A 6 37.43 -71.03 54.20
C LEU A 6 37.48 -70.38 52.78
N PHE A 7 37.07 -69.10 52.74
CA PHE A 7 37.67 -67.93 52.06
C PHE A 7 37.91 -67.87 50.54
N GLY A 8 37.64 -66.68 49.99
CA GLY A 8 38.46 -66.09 48.94
C GLY A 8 37.70 -65.27 47.90
N ALA A 9 37.71 -63.94 48.08
CA ALA A 9 37.03 -62.95 47.24
C ALA A 9 37.70 -62.69 45.88
N ALA A 10 36.90 -62.25 44.91
CA ALA A 10 37.34 -61.30 43.88
C ALA A 10 36.11 -60.54 43.33
N ALA A 11 36.02 -59.25 43.67
CA ALA A 11 35.06 -58.31 43.08
C ALA A 11 35.70 -57.64 41.87
N ALA A 12 35.08 -57.75 40.70
CA ALA A 12 35.45 -57.00 39.51
C ALA A 12 34.31 -56.02 39.16
N ALA A 13 34.61 -54.73 39.24
CA ALA A 13 33.70 -53.64 38.90
C ALA A 13 33.58 -53.50 37.37
N VAL A 14 32.36 -53.56 36.86
CA VAL A 14 32.04 -53.28 35.46
C VAL A 14 31.73 -51.78 35.34
N MET A 15 32.57 -51.05 34.60
CA MET A 15 32.29 -49.67 34.21
C MET A 15 31.30 -49.64 33.05
N THR A 16 30.05 -49.26 33.31
CA THR A 16 29.05 -48.97 32.28
C THR A 16 29.21 -47.53 31.80
N THR A 17 29.64 -47.34 30.57
CA THR A 17 29.65 -46.05 29.87
C THR A 17 28.20 -45.64 29.54
N GLY A 18 27.70 -44.60 30.20
CA GLY A 18 26.41 -44.00 29.89
C GLY A 18 26.47 -43.21 28.59
N ALA A 19 25.73 -43.65 27.57
CA ALA A 19 25.49 -42.87 26.37
C ALA A 19 24.44 -41.78 26.69
N LEU A 20 24.86 -40.51 26.65
CA LEU A 20 23.95 -39.36 26.64
C LEU A 20 23.15 -39.38 25.34
N VAL A 21 21.86 -39.74 25.42
CA VAL A 21 20.91 -39.52 24.33
C VAL A 21 20.57 -38.03 24.34
N ALA A 22 21.18 -37.27 23.43
CA ALA A 22 20.79 -35.89 23.17
C ALA A 22 19.37 -35.90 22.55
N ILE A 23 18.37 -35.53 23.33
CA ILE A 23 17.04 -35.21 22.81
C ILE A 23 17.18 -33.90 22.05
N ALA A 24 17.24 -33.97 20.73
CA ALA A 24 17.13 -32.80 19.89
C ALA A 24 15.73 -32.19 20.09
N VAL A 25 15.67 -31.02 20.71
CA VAL A 25 14.47 -30.18 20.73
C VAL A 25 14.24 -29.70 19.30
N PRO A 26 13.08 -29.93 18.68
CA PRO A 26 12.83 -29.37 17.36
C PRO A 26 12.81 -27.83 17.50
N ALA A 27 13.72 -27.16 16.81
CA ALA A 27 13.68 -25.72 16.63
C ALA A 27 12.55 -25.41 15.63
N SER A 28 11.33 -25.27 16.10
CA SER A 28 10.19 -24.90 15.25
C SER A 28 9.29 -23.89 15.95
N GLY A 29 9.75 -22.65 15.98
CA GLY A 29 8.92 -21.46 16.27
C GLY A 29 9.06 -20.36 15.21
N GLN A 30 9.82 -20.62 14.14
CA GLN A 30 10.09 -19.66 13.06
C GLN A 30 9.15 -19.85 11.85
N ASP A 31 8.26 -20.84 11.90
CA ASP A 31 7.61 -21.40 10.71
C ASP A 31 6.28 -20.77 10.28
N LEU A 32 5.90 -19.59 10.81
CA LEU A 32 4.60 -18.97 10.50
C LEU A 32 4.65 -17.48 10.13
N LEU A 33 5.84 -16.88 10.04
CA LEU A 33 5.93 -15.51 9.56
C LEU A 33 5.97 -15.52 8.03
N ASN A 34 5.08 -14.74 7.41
CA ASN A 34 5.23 -14.38 6.00
C ASN A 34 6.69 -13.92 5.78
N PRO A 35 7.41 -14.48 4.78
CA PRO A 35 8.83 -14.20 4.57
C PRO A 35 9.13 -12.72 4.34
N ASP A 36 8.14 -11.93 3.95
CA ASP A 36 8.28 -10.49 3.70
C ASP A 36 8.17 -9.63 4.96
N ILE A 37 7.70 -10.16 6.10
CA ILE A 37 7.52 -9.39 7.34
C ILE A 37 8.87 -8.89 7.87
N VAL A 38 9.86 -9.77 7.96
CA VAL A 38 11.15 -9.40 8.55
C VAL A 38 11.87 -8.33 7.71
N PRO A 39 12.06 -8.50 6.39
CA PRO A 39 12.64 -7.46 5.56
C PRO A 39 11.88 -6.13 5.61
N ALA A 40 10.53 -6.17 5.64
CA ALA A 40 9.72 -4.96 5.74
C ALA A 40 9.93 -4.23 7.08
N MET A 41 9.88 -4.95 8.20
CA MET A 41 10.10 -4.36 9.53
C MET A 41 11.52 -3.80 9.68
N GLN A 42 12.54 -4.46 9.12
CA GLN A 42 13.91 -3.93 9.13
C GLN A 42 13.97 -2.58 8.39
N ARG A 43 13.38 -2.52 7.18
CA ARG A 43 13.35 -1.31 6.36
C ARG A 43 12.55 -0.18 7.01
N ASP A 44 11.35 -0.47 7.49
CA ASP A 44 10.36 0.55 7.88
C ASP A 44 10.53 1.02 9.32
N LEU A 45 11.04 0.16 10.20
CA LEU A 45 11.19 0.45 11.63
C LEU A 45 12.66 0.67 12.01
N GLY A 46 13.59 0.54 11.05
CA GLY A 46 15.03 0.74 11.27
C GLY A 46 15.67 -0.30 12.19
N LEU A 47 15.11 -1.51 12.25
CA LEU A 47 15.54 -2.59 13.14
C LEU A 47 16.53 -3.55 12.45
N THR A 48 17.44 -4.14 13.22
CA THR A 48 18.22 -5.30 12.75
C THR A 48 17.35 -6.56 12.68
N HIS A 49 17.82 -7.59 11.98
CA HIS A 49 17.11 -8.86 11.86
C HIS A 49 16.77 -9.45 13.25
N ASP A 50 17.77 -9.55 14.13
CA ASP A 50 17.58 -10.08 15.49
C ASP A 50 16.63 -9.23 16.34
N GLN A 51 16.67 -7.90 16.16
CA GLN A 51 15.73 -6.99 16.82
C GLN A 51 14.29 -7.21 16.36
N VAL A 52 14.08 -7.47 15.06
CA VAL A 52 12.75 -7.80 14.54
C VAL A 52 12.24 -9.11 15.14
N LEU A 53 13.04 -10.17 15.14
CA LEU A 53 12.64 -11.46 15.70
C LEU A 53 12.32 -11.35 17.19
N THR A 54 13.14 -10.61 17.94
CA THR A 54 12.92 -10.35 19.37
C THR A 54 11.64 -9.56 19.59
N ARG A 55 11.41 -8.52 18.79
CA ARG A 55 10.22 -7.68 18.87
C ARG A 55 8.95 -8.47 18.61
N LEU A 56 8.89 -9.28 17.55
CA LEU A 56 7.73 -10.11 17.22
C LEU A 56 7.38 -11.08 18.36
N LYS A 57 8.39 -11.69 18.99
CA LYS A 57 8.19 -12.54 20.17
C LYS A 57 7.64 -11.76 21.36
N ASN A 58 8.16 -10.56 21.61
CA ASN A 58 7.70 -9.70 22.71
C ASN A 58 6.28 -9.18 22.48
N GLU A 59 5.91 -8.84 21.24
CA GLU A 59 4.56 -8.43 20.84
C GLU A 59 3.54 -9.57 21.03
N ASP A 60 3.90 -10.82 20.69
CA ASP A 60 3.05 -12.00 20.97
C ASP A 60 2.81 -12.20 22.47
N VAL A 61 3.86 -12.10 23.29
CA VAL A 61 3.74 -12.18 24.76
C VAL A 61 2.88 -11.04 25.30
N ALA A 62 3.13 -9.80 24.86
CA ALA A 62 2.39 -8.62 25.29
C ALA A 62 0.89 -8.70 24.92
N THR A 63 0.57 -9.25 23.76
CA THR A 63 -0.81 -9.48 23.30
C THR A 63 -1.52 -10.46 24.24
N LYS A 64 -0.92 -11.62 24.52
CA LYS A 64 -1.49 -12.65 25.41
C LYS A 64 -1.68 -12.13 26.85
N VAL A 65 -0.71 -11.36 27.36
CA VAL A 65 -0.82 -10.76 28.69
C VAL A 65 -1.96 -9.73 28.72
N THR A 66 -2.06 -8.87 27.70
CA THR A 66 -3.15 -7.90 27.58
C THR A 66 -4.53 -8.58 27.54
N GLU A 67 -4.69 -9.64 26.74
CA GLU A 67 -5.95 -10.39 26.66
C GLU A 67 -6.35 -11.00 28.02
N ALA A 68 -5.43 -11.69 28.69
CA ALA A 68 -5.70 -12.32 29.98
C ALA A 68 -6.01 -11.30 31.09
N VAL A 69 -5.25 -10.22 31.16
CA VAL A 69 -5.42 -9.18 32.18
C VAL A 69 -6.68 -8.35 31.92
N SER A 70 -6.95 -7.95 30.67
CA SER A 70 -8.16 -7.17 30.35
C SER A 70 -9.45 -7.91 30.72
N ALA A 71 -9.54 -9.21 30.42
CA ALA A 71 -10.66 -10.05 30.85
C ALA A 71 -10.83 -10.09 32.37
N THR A 72 -9.71 -10.06 33.08
CA THR A 72 -9.67 -10.10 34.54
C THR A 72 -10.02 -8.76 35.19
N LEU A 73 -9.66 -7.63 34.57
CA LEU A 73 -9.96 -6.28 35.06
C LEU A 73 -11.41 -5.87 34.78
N GLY A 74 -12.03 -6.43 33.74
CA GLY A 74 -13.44 -6.16 33.43
C GLY A 74 -13.71 -4.67 33.24
N ASP A 75 -14.59 -4.10 34.06
CA ASP A 75 -14.97 -2.68 34.03
C ASP A 75 -13.81 -1.72 34.34
N ALA A 76 -12.79 -2.19 35.07
CA ALA A 76 -11.63 -1.38 35.44
C ALA A 76 -10.56 -1.30 34.33
N PHE A 77 -10.70 -2.02 33.21
CA PHE A 77 -9.74 -1.96 32.10
C PHE A 77 -9.83 -0.60 31.38
N GLY A 78 -8.72 0.12 31.29
CA GLY A 78 -8.60 1.46 30.68
C GLY A 78 -8.04 1.48 29.26
N GLY A 79 -7.50 0.35 28.78
CA GLY A 79 -6.80 0.24 27.50
C GLY A 79 -5.43 -0.43 27.66
N ALA A 80 -4.74 -0.64 26.54
CA ALA A 80 -3.37 -1.16 26.54
C ALA A 80 -2.59 -0.65 25.33
N THR A 81 -1.28 -0.49 25.53
CA THR A 81 -0.31 -0.17 24.47
C THR A 81 0.88 -1.13 24.55
N TYR A 82 1.69 -1.21 23.48
CA TYR A 82 2.95 -1.94 23.49
C TYR A 82 4.11 -0.97 23.70
N ASN A 83 4.90 -1.19 24.75
CA ASN A 83 6.10 -0.41 25.00
C ASN A 83 7.28 -1.03 24.24
N ALA A 84 7.61 -0.47 23.07
CA ALA A 84 8.69 -0.99 22.24
C ALA A 84 10.08 -0.88 22.89
N ALA A 85 10.27 0.04 23.84
CA ALA A 85 11.56 0.20 24.54
C ALA A 85 11.80 -0.92 25.56
N THR A 86 10.75 -1.40 26.22
CA THR A 86 10.84 -2.46 27.24
C THR A 86 10.41 -3.83 26.72
N GLY A 87 9.72 -3.88 25.59
CA GLY A 87 9.17 -5.10 25.00
C GLY A 87 7.96 -5.64 25.75
N LYS A 88 7.25 -4.80 26.51
CA LYS A 88 6.16 -5.22 27.41
C LYS A 88 4.81 -4.63 27.01
N ALA A 89 3.75 -5.30 27.43
CA ALA A 89 2.42 -4.69 27.49
C ALA A 89 2.42 -3.59 28.55
N HIS A 90 1.85 -2.44 28.20
CA HIS A 90 1.54 -1.35 29.10
C HIS A 90 0.03 -1.26 29.25
N ILE A 91 -0.47 -1.71 30.40
CA ILE A 91 -1.90 -1.92 30.65
C ILE A 91 -2.41 -0.80 31.56
N GLN A 92 -3.49 -0.18 31.12
CA GLN A 92 -4.13 0.92 31.82
C GLN A 92 -5.34 0.41 32.61
N THR A 93 -5.55 0.96 33.81
CA THR A 93 -6.70 0.65 34.66
C THR A 93 -7.28 1.90 35.30
N THR A 94 -8.59 1.93 35.55
CA THR A 94 -9.23 3.01 36.33
C THR A 94 -9.16 2.78 37.84
N ASN A 95 -8.63 1.63 38.28
CA ASN A 95 -8.60 1.24 39.68
C ASN A 95 -7.17 0.99 40.16
N ALA A 96 -6.70 1.83 41.08
CA ALA A 96 -5.35 1.73 41.64
C ALA A 96 -5.09 0.38 42.36
N ALA A 97 -6.14 -0.31 42.84
CA ALA A 97 -5.98 -1.61 43.48
C ALA A 97 -5.52 -2.72 42.52
N ASP A 98 -5.70 -2.53 41.20
CA ASP A 98 -5.34 -3.51 40.18
C ASP A 98 -3.87 -3.43 39.73
N VAL A 99 -3.13 -2.37 40.12
CA VAL A 99 -1.75 -2.12 39.69
C VAL A 99 -0.82 -3.30 40.01
N ALA A 100 -0.84 -3.80 41.25
CA ALA A 100 0.02 -4.90 41.67
C ALA A 100 -0.27 -6.19 40.90
N LYS A 101 -1.54 -6.41 40.55
CA LYS A 101 -2.00 -7.58 39.79
C LYS A 101 -1.54 -7.52 38.34
N ILE A 102 -1.61 -6.34 37.71
CA ILE A 102 -1.08 -6.09 36.36
C ILE A 102 0.44 -6.30 36.34
N GLN A 103 1.16 -5.76 37.32
CA GLN A 103 2.61 -5.93 37.40
C GLN A 103 3.03 -7.40 37.61
N ALA A 104 2.26 -8.16 38.39
CA ALA A 104 2.49 -9.59 38.61
C ALA A 104 2.35 -10.43 37.33
N SER A 105 1.63 -9.95 36.31
CA SER A 105 1.55 -10.61 35.00
C SER A 105 2.73 -10.26 34.06
N GLY A 106 3.70 -9.48 34.54
CA GLY A 106 4.85 -9.03 33.75
C GLY A 106 4.59 -7.80 32.88
N ALA A 107 3.40 -7.20 32.97
CA ALA A 107 3.06 -5.96 32.28
C ALA A 107 3.47 -4.72 33.08
N GLU A 108 3.57 -3.59 32.39
CA GLU A 108 3.59 -2.27 33.00
C GLU A 108 2.15 -1.83 33.31
N ALA A 109 1.97 -1.05 34.36
CA ALA A 109 0.66 -0.64 34.85
C ALA A 109 0.56 0.88 34.98
N GLU A 110 -0.52 1.47 34.47
CA GLU A 110 -0.84 2.88 34.63
C GLU A 110 -2.29 3.04 35.11
N VAL A 111 -2.51 3.93 36.08
CA VAL A 111 -3.86 4.32 36.49
C VAL A 111 -4.34 5.48 35.63
N VAL A 112 -5.46 5.31 34.96
CA VAL A 112 -6.02 6.28 34.00
C VAL A 112 -7.43 6.72 34.41
N LYS A 113 -7.93 7.78 33.76
CA LYS A 113 -9.22 8.39 34.09
C LYS A 113 -10.41 7.62 33.50
N PHE A 114 -10.30 7.16 32.26
CA PHE A 114 -11.42 6.61 31.51
C PHE A 114 -11.25 5.11 31.26
N GLY A 115 -12.33 4.35 31.46
CA GLY A 115 -12.37 2.93 31.11
C GLY A 115 -12.49 2.75 29.59
N ALA A 116 -11.97 1.64 29.06
CA ALA A 116 -12.03 1.32 27.63
C ALA A 116 -13.48 1.32 27.11
N ARG A 117 -14.39 0.64 27.82
CA ARG A 117 -15.84 0.64 27.49
C ARG A 117 -16.46 2.04 27.44
N GLN A 118 -16.00 2.96 28.29
CA GLN A 118 -16.49 4.33 28.28
C GLN A 118 -16.01 5.07 27.03
N LEU A 119 -14.74 4.92 26.65
CA LEU A 119 -14.19 5.52 25.45
C LEU A 119 -14.83 4.93 24.18
N ASP A 120 -15.08 3.62 24.15
CA ASP A 120 -15.82 2.96 23.06
C ASP A 120 -17.24 3.50 22.93
N SER A 121 -17.95 3.69 24.05
CA SER A 121 -19.29 4.30 24.06
C SER A 121 -19.29 5.76 23.56
N THR A 122 -18.23 6.51 23.84
CA THR A 122 -18.03 7.85 23.25
C THR A 122 -17.88 7.75 21.72
N VAL A 123 -17.09 6.79 21.21
CA VAL A 123 -16.95 6.55 19.76
C VAL A 123 -18.28 6.15 19.13
N ASP A 124 -19.05 5.26 19.75
CA ASP A 124 -20.37 4.85 19.25
C ASP A 124 -21.35 6.02 19.17
N THR A 125 -21.31 6.94 20.13
CA THR A 125 -22.10 8.16 20.11
C THR A 125 -21.72 9.06 18.94
N LEU A 126 -20.42 9.20 18.64
CA LEU A 126 -19.95 9.95 17.47
C LEU A 126 -20.34 9.26 16.15
N ASN A 127 -20.23 7.93 16.08
CA ASN A 127 -20.65 7.14 14.92
C ASN A 127 -22.15 7.36 14.61
N ALA A 128 -23.00 7.39 15.63
CA ALA A 128 -24.44 7.67 15.47
C ALA A 128 -24.73 9.10 14.97
N ARG A 129 -23.72 9.98 14.95
CA ARG A 129 -23.81 11.39 14.51
C ARG A 129 -23.03 11.66 13.22
N ASP A 130 -22.48 10.63 12.57
CA ASP A 130 -21.63 10.76 11.38
C ASP A 130 -22.24 11.66 10.29
N SER A 131 -23.54 11.50 9.98
CA SER A 131 -24.23 12.32 8.98
C SER A 131 -24.29 13.82 9.30
N ALA A 132 -24.10 14.20 10.57
CA ALA A 132 -24.05 15.58 11.03
C ALA A 132 -22.60 16.11 11.17
N ALA A 133 -21.58 15.26 10.96
CA ALA A 133 -20.19 15.67 11.03
C ALA A 133 -19.86 16.66 9.89
N PRO A 134 -19.34 17.86 10.20
CA PRO A 134 -18.89 18.78 9.18
C PRO A 134 -17.81 18.17 8.29
N TYR A 135 -17.76 18.60 7.02
CA TYR A 135 -16.70 18.18 6.10
C TYR A 135 -15.30 18.40 6.69
N ALA A 136 -15.07 19.38 7.57
CA ALA A 136 -13.75 19.59 8.17
C ALA A 136 -13.28 18.44 9.09
N ILE A 137 -14.17 17.61 9.61
CA ILE A 137 -13.81 16.45 10.43
C ILE A 137 -13.27 15.34 9.54
N THR A 138 -12.14 14.76 9.93
CA THR A 138 -11.38 13.80 9.12
C THR A 138 -11.36 12.39 9.72
N GLY A 139 -11.78 12.23 10.99
CA GLY A 139 -12.00 10.94 11.64
C GLY A 139 -12.12 11.06 13.15
N TRP A 140 -12.46 9.97 13.83
CA TRP A 140 -12.43 9.86 15.29
C TRP A 140 -12.18 8.43 15.75
N GLY A 141 -11.68 8.25 16.97
CA GLY A 141 -11.42 6.92 17.55
C GLY A 141 -10.69 6.97 18.88
N VAL A 142 -10.61 5.83 19.57
CA VAL A 142 -9.86 5.72 20.84
C VAL A 142 -8.36 5.80 20.57
N ASP A 143 -7.68 6.65 21.33
CA ASP A 143 -6.23 6.67 21.49
C ASP A 143 -5.90 6.18 22.90
N ALA A 144 -5.49 4.91 23.00
CA ALA A 144 -5.11 4.30 24.27
C ALA A 144 -3.84 4.96 24.86
N ALA A 145 -2.93 5.50 24.04
CA ALA A 145 -1.72 6.13 24.55
C ALA A 145 -2.03 7.40 25.36
N THR A 146 -3.09 8.12 25.00
CA THR A 146 -3.55 9.32 25.74
C THR A 146 -4.77 9.07 26.63
N ASN A 147 -5.32 7.85 26.62
CA ASN A 147 -6.57 7.46 27.29
C ASN A 147 -7.73 8.42 26.96
N ARG A 148 -7.91 8.74 25.67
CA ARG A 148 -8.96 9.66 25.17
C ARG A 148 -9.51 9.17 23.83
N VAL A 149 -10.68 9.67 23.44
CA VAL A 149 -11.12 9.64 22.05
C VAL A 149 -10.48 10.82 21.32
N THR A 150 -9.78 10.57 20.23
CA THR A 150 -9.28 11.65 19.36
C THR A 150 -10.33 11.96 18.30
N VAL A 151 -10.60 13.25 18.07
CA VAL A 151 -11.33 13.73 16.89
C VAL A 151 -10.37 14.53 16.01
N SER A 152 -10.11 14.01 14.82
CA SER A 152 -9.24 14.63 13.83
C SER A 152 -10.03 15.63 13.00
N VAL A 153 -9.47 16.82 12.79
CA VAL A 153 -10.09 17.92 12.04
C VAL A 153 -9.04 18.61 11.17
N LEU A 154 -9.44 19.24 10.07
CA LEU A 154 -8.52 20.05 9.26
C LEU A 154 -7.94 21.22 10.08
N GLN A 155 -6.67 21.55 9.83
CA GLN A 155 -5.99 22.65 10.49
C GLN A 155 -6.77 23.97 10.38
N GLY A 156 -6.93 24.67 11.51
CA GLY A 156 -7.72 25.91 11.59
C GLY A 156 -9.23 25.71 11.67
N GLN A 157 -9.72 24.47 11.75
CA GLN A 157 -11.15 24.14 11.83
C GLN A 157 -11.57 23.57 13.20
N ARG A 158 -10.76 23.78 14.25
CA ARG A 158 -11.07 23.34 15.63
C ARG A 158 -12.48 23.73 16.10
N GLY A 159 -12.96 24.93 15.76
CA GLY A 159 -14.31 25.38 16.12
C GLY A 159 -15.44 24.52 15.53
N ALA A 160 -15.23 23.94 14.34
CA ALA A 160 -16.18 23.01 13.74
C ALA A 160 -16.24 21.68 14.51
N ALA A 161 -15.07 21.16 14.92
CA ALA A 161 -15.00 19.98 15.77
C ALA A 161 -15.66 20.24 17.14
N ASP A 162 -15.41 21.40 17.75
CA ASP A 162 -16.02 21.77 19.03
C ASP A 162 -17.55 21.83 18.97
N THR A 163 -18.09 22.39 17.89
CA THR A 163 -19.53 22.46 17.65
C THR A 163 -20.12 21.07 17.48
N PHE A 164 -19.50 20.22 16.66
CA PHE A 164 -19.92 18.85 16.44
C PHE A 164 -19.92 18.03 17.74
N LEU A 165 -18.89 18.17 18.57
CA LEU A 165 -18.80 17.48 19.86
C LEU A 165 -19.92 17.90 20.82
N THR A 166 -20.22 19.21 20.89
CA THR A 166 -21.35 19.71 21.70
C THR A 166 -22.67 19.13 21.22
N GLN A 167 -22.91 19.10 19.90
CA GLN A 167 -24.14 18.58 19.30
C GLN A 167 -24.27 17.06 19.44
N SER A 168 -23.15 16.35 19.47
CA SER A 168 -23.12 14.90 19.65
C SER A 168 -23.48 14.49 21.09
N GLY A 169 -23.30 15.38 22.06
CA GLY A 169 -23.63 15.12 23.47
C GLY A 169 -22.60 14.26 24.20
N VAL A 170 -21.40 14.10 23.64
CA VAL A 170 -20.32 13.34 24.27
C VAL A 170 -19.67 14.12 25.42
N ASP A 171 -19.10 13.41 26.39
CA ASP A 171 -18.25 14.04 27.41
C ASP A 171 -16.96 14.57 26.76
N LYS A 172 -16.90 15.89 26.54
CA LYS A 172 -15.71 16.56 25.98
C LYS A 172 -14.45 16.32 26.80
N SER A 173 -14.54 16.00 28.09
CA SER A 173 -13.37 15.71 28.92
C SER A 173 -12.68 14.38 28.55
N SER A 174 -13.41 13.49 27.86
CA SER A 174 -12.92 12.24 27.29
C SER A 174 -12.36 12.39 25.86
N VAL A 175 -12.41 13.59 25.28
CA VAL A 175 -12.05 13.85 23.88
C VAL A 175 -10.85 14.78 23.76
N THR A 176 -9.97 14.50 22.81
CA THR A 176 -8.90 15.41 22.34
C THR A 176 -9.14 15.75 20.87
N ILE A 177 -9.10 17.03 20.50
CA ILE A 177 -9.15 17.45 19.10
C ILE A 177 -7.73 17.52 18.54
N LEU A 178 -7.48 16.75 17.48
CA LEU A 178 -6.22 16.70 16.73
C LEU A 178 -6.39 17.45 15.39
N GLU A 179 -5.56 18.44 15.14
CA GLU A 179 -5.54 19.11 13.83
C GLU A 179 -4.65 18.34 12.84
N THR A 180 -5.16 18.16 11.63
CA THR A 180 -4.53 17.41 10.54
C THR A 180 -4.41 18.30 9.31
N ALA A 181 -3.31 18.17 8.57
CA ALA A 181 -3.06 19.01 7.40
C ALA A 181 -4.00 18.71 6.22
N SER A 182 -4.54 17.49 6.12
CA SER A 182 -5.37 17.06 5.01
C SER A 182 -6.29 15.90 5.38
N LYS A 183 -7.29 15.65 4.53
CA LYS A 183 -8.16 14.47 4.64
C LYS A 183 -7.47 13.19 4.16
N PRO A 184 -7.74 12.05 4.81
CA PRO A 184 -7.46 10.75 4.21
C PRO A 184 -8.16 10.63 2.85
N THR A 185 -7.46 10.09 1.86
CA THR A 185 -8.02 9.72 0.57
C THR A 185 -7.77 8.25 0.31
N LEU A 186 -8.64 7.62 -0.48
CA LEU A 186 -8.37 6.27 -0.96
C LEU A 186 -7.16 6.34 -1.90
N HIS A 187 -6.15 5.53 -1.62
CA HIS A 187 -5.01 5.37 -2.52
C HIS A 187 -5.43 4.52 -3.72
N ALA A 188 -5.30 5.07 -4.93
CA ALA A 188 -5.43 4.33 -6.17
C ALA A 188 -4.09 4.31 -6.92
N ASN A 189 -3.80 3.23 -7.63
CA ASN A 189 -2.63 3.16 -8.49
C ASN A 189 -2.99 3.55 -9.92
N ILE A 190 -2.05 4.17 -10.63
CA ILE A 190 -2.13 4.36 -12.08
C ILE A 190 -0.99 3.60 -12.76
N ARG A 191 -1.35 2.68 -13.66
CA ARG A 191 -0.46 1.74 -14.36
C ARG A 191 -0.64 1.84 -15.87
N GLY A 192 0.37 1.44 -16.62
CA GLY A 192 0.26 1.33 -18.08
C GLY A 192 -0.87 0.38 -18.49
N GLY A 193 -1.78 0.82 -19.34
CA GLY A 193 -2.94 0.08 -19.81
C GLY A 193 -4.23 0.28 -19.01
N ASP A 194 -4.19 0.95 -17.85
CA ASP A 194 -5.41 1.30 -17.11
C ASP A 194 -6.30 2.24 -17.95
N ALA A 195 -7.61 2.10 -17.82
CA ALA A 195 -8.57 3.00 -18.47
C ALA A 195 -8.62 4.36 -17.75
N TYR A 196 -8.75 5.43 -18.50
CA TYR A 196 -9.17 6.73 -17.99
C TYR A 196 -10.21 7.36 -18.93
N TYR A 197 -11.04 8.23 -18.36
CA TYR A 197 -12.15 8.86 -19.05
C TYR A 197 -11.99 10.37 -19.10
N ILE A 198 -12.55 10.97 -20.15
CA ILE A 198 -12.38 12.37 -20.52
C ILE A 198 -13.77 12.94 -20.80
N GLY A 199 -14.15 13.97 -20.04
CA GLY A 199 -15.48 14.59 -20.15
C GLY A 199 -16.64 13.60 -19.92
N GLY A 200 -16.41 12.53 -19.16
CA GLY A 200 -17.42 11.53 -18.77
C GLY A 200 -17.87 10.55 -19.87
N SER A 201 -17.38 10.66 -21.10
CA SER A 201 -17.85 9.84 -22.24
C SER A 201 -16.73 9.25 -23.09
N SER A 202 -15.64 9.99 -23.29
CA SER A 202 -14.49 9.50 -24.06
C SER A 202 -13.59 8.64 -23.19
N ARG A 203 -13.10 7.53 -23.72
CA ARG A 203 -12.20 6.60 -23.02
C ARG A 203 -10.89 6.46 -23.78
N CYS A 204 -9.79 6.57 -23.04
CA CYS A 204 -8.45 6.25 -23.52
C CYS A 204 -7.74 5.36 -22.48
N SER A 205 -6.52 4.95 -22.79
CA SER A 205 -5.69 4.09 -21.97
C SER A 205 -4.42 4.81 -21.54
N VAL A 206 -3.99 4.58 -20.31
CA VAL A 206 -2.70 5.07 -19.80
C VAL A 206 -1.56 4.42 -20.58
N GLY A 207 -0.58 5.21 -21.01
CA GLY A 207 0.62 4.69 -21.65
C GLY A 207 1.60 4.14 -20.64
N PHE A 208 2.32 5.05 -19.99
CA PHE A 208 3.31 4.75 -18.96
C PHE A 208 3.25 5.77 -17.83
N ALA A 209 3.44 5.30 -16.60
CA ALA A 209 3.60 6.18 -15.44
C ALA A 209 4.84 7.07 -15.60
N THR A 210 4.68 8.34 -15.25
CA THR A 210 5.77 9.30 -15.09
C THR A 210 5.92 9.64 -13.61
N THR A 211 6.95 10.40 -13.26
CA THR A 211 7.19 10.80 -11.86
C THR A 211 6.01 11.54 -11.22
N THR A 212 5.19 12.24 -12.03
CA THR A 212 4.08 13.08 -11.54
C THR A 212 2.71 12.70 -12.11
N GLY A 213 2.62 11.62 -12.88
CA GLY A 213 1.37 11.19 -13.50
C GLY A 213 1.61 10.14 -14.57
N PHE A 214 1.21 10.40 -15.82
CA PHE A 214 1.41 9.46 -16.92
C PHE A 214 1.45 10.14 -18.31
N VAL A 215 2.06 9.46 -19.28
CA VAL A 215 1.94 9.80 -20.71
C VAL A 215 0.85 8.98 -21.39
N THR A 216 0.22 9.57 -22.41
CA THR A 216 -0.86 9.00 -23.23
C THR A 216 -0.80 9.61 -24.65
N ALA A 217 -1.77 9.30 -25.50
CA ALA A 217 -1.88 9.89 -26.84
C ALA A 217 -2.41 11.34 -26.80
N GLY A 218 -1.92 12.16 -27.72
CA GLY A 218 -2.29 13.56 -27.87
C GLY A 218 -3.73 13.77 -28.33
N HIS A 219 -4.19 12.95 -29.27
CA HIS A 219 -5.56 13.04 -29.79
C HIS A 219 -6.62 12.81 -28.70
N CYS A 220 -6.30 12.05 -27.64
CA CYS A 220 -7.20 11.87 -26.50
C CYS A 220 -7.54 13.21 -25.83
N GLY A 221 -6.59 14.14 -25.74
CA GLY A 221 -6.84 15.48 -25.20
C GLY A 221 -7.34 16.45 -26.27
N ALA A 222 -6.74 16.44 -27.45
CA ALA A 222 -7.04 17.41 -28.51
C ALA A 222 -8.46 17.28 -29.05
N LEU A 223 -8.93 16.05 -29.30
CA LEU A 223 -10.24 15.81 -29.93
C LEU A 223 -11.42 15.96 -28.96
N THR A 224 -11.15 15.95 -27.66
CA THR A 224 -12.17 16.11 -26.61
C THR A 224 -12.14 17.50 -25.97
N GLY A 225 -11.33 18.42 -26.50
CA GLY A 225 -11.13 19.76 -25.93
C GLY A 225 -10.52 19.77 -24.52
N GLY A 226 -9.79 18.72 -24.13
CA GLY A 226 -9.13 18.64 -22.82
C GLY A 226 -10.08 18.54 -21.63
N GLY A 227 -11.23 17.88 -21.79
CA GLY A 227 -12.24 17.69 -20.73
C GLY A 227 -11.70 17.07 -19.42
N SER A 228 -12.56 17.09 -18.39
CA SER A 228 -12.23 16.59 -17.05
C SER A 228 -11.82 15.12 -17.07
N LEU A 229 -10.86 14.76 -16.21
CA LEU A 229 -10.26 13.43 -16.19
C LEU A 229 -10.73 12.63 -14.99
N THR A 230 -11.22 11.41 -15.25
CA THR A 230 -11.55 10.43 -14.19
C THR A 230 -10.87 9.09 -14.46
N GLY A 231 -10.53 8.38 -13.39
CA GLY A 231 -9.99 7.03 -13.48
C GLY A 231 -11.07 5.98 -13.64
N SER A 232 -10.66 4.71 -13.72
CA SER A 232 -11.58 3.56 -13.84
C SER A 232 -12.56 3.41 -12.66
N ASN A 233 -12.21 3.94 -11.49
CA ASN A 233 -13.06 3.98 -10.30
C ASN A 233 -14.00 5.20 -10.26
N GLY A 234 -14.06 6.02 -11.31
CA GLY A 234 -14.87 7.23 -11.39
C GLY A 234 -14.33 8.44 -10.61
N ALA A 235 -13.26 8.29 -9.84
CA ALA A 235 -12.67 9.41 -9.10
C ALA A 235 -11.90 10.36 -10.04
N ALA A 236 -11.87 11.64 -9.68
CA ALA A 236 -11.06 12.65 -10.38
C ALA A 236 -9.59 12.18 -10.44
N LEU A 237 -9.01 12.22 -11.64
CA LEU A 237 -7.67 11.67 -11.91
C LEU A 237 -6.58 12.74 -11.80
N GLY A 238 -6.85 13.94 -12.30
CA GLY A 238 -5.86 15.01 -12.37
C GLY A 238 -6.14 15.98 -13.51
N SER A 239 -5.08 16.58 -14.05
CA SER A 239 -5.17 17.58 -15.12
C SER A 239 -4.15 17.35 -16.23
N TRP A 240 -4.49 17.78 -17.45
CA TRP A 240 -3.57 17.77 -18.58
C TRP A 240 -2.38 18.69 -18.31
N ILE A 241 -1.17 18.19 -18.55
CA ILE A 241 0.06 19.02 -18.61
C ILE A 241 0.13 19.65 -20.00
N THR A 242 0.04 18.81 -21.02
CA THR A 242 0.04 19.21 -22.43
C THR A 242 -0.51 18.05 -23.26
N TYR A 243 -1.07 18.40 -24.42
CA TYR A 243 -1.42 17.47 -25.47
C TYR A 243 -1.12 18.11 -26.83
N ARG A 244 -0.68 17.31 -27.79
CA ARG A 244 -0.35 17.75 -29.15
C ARG A 244 -0.81 16.69 -30.15
N PHE A 245 -1.69 17.12 -31.06
CA PHE A 245 -2.20 16.36 -32.20
C PHE A 245 -2.92 17.33 -33.15
N PRO A 246 -2.77 17.23 -34.49
CA PRO A 246 -1.89 16.33 -35.24
C PRO A 246 -0.41 16.81 -35.25
N GLY A 247 0.41 16.32 -36.19
CA GLY A 247 1.85 16.57 -36.32
C GLY A 247 2.69 15.58 -35.52
N VAL A 248 2.33 15.44 -34.25
CA VAL A 248 2.80 14.44 -33.27
C VAL A 248 1.58 13.86 -32.56
N ASP A 249 1.72 12.79 -31.80
CA ASP A 249 0.60 12.24 -31.04
C ASP A 249 1.03 11.81 -29.63
N TYR A 250 1.15 12.79 -28.75
CA TYR A 250 1.44 12.57 -27.33
C TYR A 250 0.68 13.56 -26.44
N ALA A 251 0.46 13.14 -25.20
CA ALA A 251 0.02 13.97 -24.11
C ALA A 251 0.61 13.49 -22.79
N ALA A 252 0.57 14.37 -21.79
CA ALA A 252 0.83 14.00 -20.41
C ALA A 252 -0.26 14.53 -19.49
N VAL A 253 -0.56 13.75 -18.47
CA VAL A 253 -1.48 14.08 -17.39
C VAL A 253 -0.69 14.09 -16.09
N ARG A 254 -0.91 15.11 -15.27
CA ARG A 254 -0.46 15.17 -13.88
C ARG A 254 -1.57 14.60 -13.01
N THR A 255 -1.27 13.57 -12.22
CA THR A 255 -2.26 13.01 -11.30
C THR A 255 -2.41 13.86 -10.04
N ASN A 256 -3.59 13.83 -9.43
CA ASN A 256 -3.79 14.40 -8.09
C ASN A 256 -3.27 13.43 -6.99
N SER A 257 -3.34 13.86 -5.73
CA SER A 257 -2.83 13.10 -4.57
C SER A 257 -3.56 11.79 -4.27
N SER A 258 -4.72 11.53 -4.88
CA SER A 258 -5.44 10.27 -4.70
C SER A 258 -4.90 9.15 -5.57
N TRP A 259 -3.99 9.46 -6.50
CA TRP A 259 -3.44 8.50 -7.46
C TRP A 259 -1.92 8.43 -7.37
N THR A 260 -1.40 7.21 -7.25
CA THR A 260 0.02 6.91 -7.20
C THR A 260 0.46 6.31 -8.53
N PRO A 261 1.34 6.99 -9.30
CA PRO A 261 1.97 6.40 -10.47
C PRO A 261 2.88 5.24 -10.10
N VAL A 262 2.68 4.09 -10.74
CA VAL A 262 3.46 2.86 -10.50
C VAL A 262 4.21 2.48 -11.77
N ALA A 263 5.49 2.13 -11.66
CA ALA A 263 6.35 1.70 -12.78
C ALA A 263 6.01 0.29 -13.28
N GLN A 264 4.76 0.08 -13.66
CA GLN A 264 4.22 -1.23 -14.02
C GLN A 264 3.09 -1.08 -15.03
N MET A 265 2.91 -2.11 -15.84
CA MET A 265 1.72 -2.33 -16.66
C MET A 265 0.61 -2.96 -15.82
N ASN A 266 -0.64 -2.84 -16.25
CA ASN A 266 -1.82 -3.33 -15.51
C ASN A 266 -1.90 -4.87 -15.39
N ASN A 267 -1.13 -5.62 -16.18
CA ASN A 267 -0.97 -7.06 -16.07
C ASN A 267 0.17 -7.49 -15.11
N GLY A 268 0.87 -6.53 -14.50
CA GLY A 268 1.97 -6.80 -13.59
C GLY A 268 3.38 -6.67 -14.20
N THR A 269 3.53 -6.46 -15.51
CA THR A 269 4.86 -6.30 -16.12
C THR A 269 5.55 -5.02 -15.63
N ALA A 270 6.71 -5.16 -14.99
CA ALA A 270 7.51 -4.02 -14.52
C ALA A 270 8.09 -3.18 -15.69
N VAL A 271 8.19 -1.87 -15.50
CA VAL A 271 8.79 -0.93 -16.45
C VAL A 271 10.17 -0.52 -15.93
N ARG A 272 11.23 -0.94 -16.62
CA ARG A 272 12.63 -0.76 -16.20
C ARG A 272 13.39 0.33 -16.97
N GLY A 273 12.79 0.86 -18.03
CA GLY A 273 13.42 1.91 -18.85
C GLY A 273 12.71 2.10 -20.18
N SER A 274 13.37 2.77 -21.12
CA SER A 274 12.82 3.16 -22.43
C SER A 274 13.76 2.88 -23.61
N SER A 275 14.68 1.92 -23.46
CA SER A 275 15.56 1.49 -24.54
C SER A 275 14.77 1.02 -25.76
N ASN A 276 15.10 1.57 -26.93
CA ASN A 276 14.37 1.34 -28.18
C ASN A 276 14.70 -0.03 -28.77
N ALA A 277 13.70 -0.89 -28.93
CA ALA A 277 13.87 -2.23 -29.49
C ALA A 277 13.95 -2.21 -31.02
N ALA A 278 14.68 -3.15 -31.63
CA ALA A 278 14.88 -3.18 -33.08
C ALA A 278 13.60 -3.55 -33.85
N THR A 279 13.53 -3.22 -35.14
CA THR A 279 12.50 -3.76 -36.03
C THR A 279 12.61 -5.29 -36.07
N GLY A 280 11.47 -5.97 -36.05
CA GLY A 280 11.36 -7.43 -35.90
C GLY A 280 11.30 -7.91 -34.45
N SER A 281 11.67 -7.10 -33.46
CA SER A 281 11.54 -7.48 -32.04
C SER A 281 10.08 -7.68 -31.63
N SER A 282 9.84 -8.61 -30.71
CA SER A 282 8.54 -8.77 -30.07
C SER A 282 8.17 -7.53 -29.26
N VAL A 283 6.92 -7.10 -29.34
CA VAL A 283 6.37 -5.99 -28.56
C VAL A 283 4.94 -6.32 -28.15
N CYS A 284 4.57 -5.91 -26.94
CA CYS A 284 3.22 -6.06 -26.41
C CYS A 284 2.62 -4.69 -26.11
N LYS A 285 1.30 -4.58 -26.15
CA LYS A 285 0.52 -3.41 -25.82
C LYS A 285 -0.45 -3.74 -24.70
N ALA A 286 -0.56 -2.85 -23.71
CA ALA A 286 -1.70 -2.82 -22.79
C ALA A 286 -2.68 -1.71 -23.18
N GLY A 287 -3.96 -2.06 -23.38
CA GLY A 287 -5.03 -1.09 -23.61
C GLY A 287 -6.33 -1.52 -22.95
N SER A 288 -7.21 -0.56 -22.66
CA SER A 288 -8.42 -0.79 -21.90
C SER A 288 -9.55 -1.49 -22.68
N THR A 289 -9.43 -1.64 -24.01
CA THR A 289 -10.42 -2.36 -24.83
C THR A 289 -9.96 -3.78 -25.14
N THR A 290 -8.76 -3.93 -25.71
CA THR A 290 -8.25 -5.25 -26.13
C THR A 290 -7.37 -5.92 -25.09
N GLY A 291 -7.06 -5.26 -23.98
CA GLY A 291 -6.19 -5.78 -22.94
C GLY A 291 -4.74 -5.88 -23.41
N TRP A 292 -4.10 -7.00 -23.04
CA TRP A 292 -2.72 -7.31 -23.36
C TRP A 292 -2.62 -8.09 -24.68
N THR A 293 -2.01 -7.46 -25.69
CA THR A 293 -1.88 -8.02 -27.04
C THR A 293 -0.44 -7.87 -27.52
N CYS A 294 0.08 -8.85 -28.26
CA CYS A 294 1.48 -8.87 -28.69
C CYS A 294 1.63 -9.12 -30.19
N GLY A 295 2.81 -8.79 -30.70
CA GLY A 295 3.19 -8.84 -32.10
C GLY A 295 4.65 -8.42 -32.27
N THR A 296 4.98 -7.81 -33.40
CA THR A 296 6.35 -7.40 -33.74
C THR A 296 6.44 -5.93 -34.12
N ILE A 297 7.57 -5.31 -33.79
CA ILE A 297 7.91 -3.95 -34.24
C ILE A 297 8.16 -3.99 -35.75
N GLY A 298 7.47 -3.12 -36.48
CA GLY A 298 7.60 -2.97 -37.92
C GLY A 298 8.48 -1.78 -38.31
N ALA A 299 8.12 -1.14 -39.42
CA ALA A 299 8.82 0.02 -39.95
C ALA A 299 8.73 1.22 -39.00
N LYS A 300 9.82 1.98 -38.89
CA LYS A 300 9.94 3.18 -38.05
C LYS A 300 9.93 4.44 -38.90
N ASN A 301 9.86 5.60 -38.25
CA ASN A 301 9.83 6.92 -38.87
C ASN A 301 8.74 7.04 -39.95
N GLN A 302 7.57 6.50 -39.67
CA GLN A 302 6.41 6.53 -40.57
C GLN A 302 5.67 7.86 -40.42
N SER A 303 5.23 8.44 -41.54
CA SER A 303 4.27 9.53 -41.56
C SER A 303 2.88 8.96 -41.84
N VAL A 304 1.97 9.10 -40.87
CA VAL A 304 0.62 8.53 -40.91
C VAL A 304 -0.38 9.65 -41.09
N ARG A 305 -1.26 9.52 -42.09
CA ARG A 305 -2.28 10.53 -42.41
C ARG A 305 -3.62 10.14 -41.81
N TYR A 306 -4.04 10.85 -40.77
CA TYR A 306 -5.39 10.76 -40.22
C TYR A 306 -6.30 11.82 -40.87
N ALA A 307 -7.60 11.77 -40.59
CA ALA A 307 -8.56 12.76 -41.09
C ALA A 307 -8.25 14.17 -40.56
N GLU A 308 -7.72 14.24 -39.34
CA GLU A 308 -7.39 15.47 -38.63
C GLU A 308 -6.02 16.04 -39.02
N GLY A 309 -5.16 15.23 -39.65
CA GLY A 309 -3.85 15.65 -40.13
C GLY A 309 -2.79 14.54 -40.12
N THR A 310 -1.58 14.88 -40.56
CA THR A 310 -0.44 13.96 -40.59
C THR A 310 0.27 13.92 -39.24
N VAL A 311 0.63 12.73 -38.77
CA VAL A 311 1.51 12.49 -37.62
C VAL A 311 2.81 11.86 -38.09
N ASN A 312 3.94 12.44 -37.71
CA ASN A 312 5.27 12.00 -38.15
C ASN A 312 6.02 11.19 -37.09
N GLY A 313 7.03 10.43 -37.51
CA GLY A 313 7.94 9.72 -36.60
C GLY A 313 7.35 8.44 -35.98
N MET A 314 6.25 7.92 -36.53
CA MET A 314 5.51 6.78 -35.98
C MET A 314 6.24 5.46 -36.18
N THR A 315 5.93 4.47 -35.35
CA THR A 315 6.36 3.08 -35.56
C THR A 315 5.15 2.20 -35.85
N ALA A 316 5.23 1.44 -36.94
CA ALA A 316 4.22 0.46 -37.34
C ALA A 316 4.39 -0.86 -36.57
N THR A 317 3.30 -1.60 -36.40
CA THR A 317 3.27 -2.93 -35.78
C THR A 317 2.02 -3.69 -36.21
N ASN A 318 2.04 -5.02 -36.08
CA ASN A 318 0.90 -5.90 -36.29
C ASN A 318 0.14 -6.24 -34.98
N VAL A 319 0.50 -5.61 -33.86
CA VAL A 319 -0.22 -5.78 -32.60
C VAL A 319 -1.65 -5.28 -32.74
N ARG A 320 -2.61 -6.14 -32.38
CA ARG A 320 -4.03 -5.81 -32.40
C ARG A 320 -4.36 -4.60 -31.49
N SER A 321 -5.21 -3.70 -31.98
CA SER A 321 -5.77 -2.60 -31.21
C SER A 321 -7.21 -2.30 -31.64
N ALA A 322 -7.98 -1.63 -30.77
CA ALA A 322 -9.32 -1.15 -31.06
C ALA A 322 -9.56 0.24 -30.46
N ALA A 323 -10.69 0.86 -30.82
CA ALA A 323 -11.13 2.11 -30.21
C ALA A 323 -11.14 2.00 -28.67
N GLY A 324 -10.63 3.02 -27.98
CA GLY A 324 -10.43 3.04 -26.54
C GLY A 324 -9.06 2.53 -26.06
N ASP A 325 -8.31 1.79 -26.90
CA ASP A 325 -6.91 1.45 -26.57
C ASP A 325 -5.96 2.64 -26.73
N SER A 326 -6.37 3.69 -27.45
CA SER A 326 -5.61 4.91 -27.67
C SER A 326 -4.88 5.39 -26.41
N GLY A 327 -3.60 5.71 -26.56
CA GLY A 327 -2.70 6.07 -25.46
C GLY A 327 -2.03 4.88 -24.76
N GLY A 328 -2.56 3.67 -24.91
CA GLY A 328 -2.04 2.45 -24.27
C GLY A 328 -0.57 2.17 -24.59
N GLY A 329 0.17 1.72 -23.58
CA GLY A 329 1.63 1.58 -23.65
C GLY A 329 2.07 0.33 -24.41
N PHE A 330 3.01 0.52 -25.35
CA PHE A 330 3.77 -0.54 -26.01
C PHE A 330 5.09 -0.80 -25.29
N ILE A 331 5.35 -2.04 -24.91
CA ILE A 331 6.53 -2.46 -24.14
C ILE A 331 7.18 -3.69 -24.78
N ALA A 332 8.52 -3.69 -24.86
CA ALA A 332 9.32 -4.81 -25.33
C ALA A 332 10.18 -5.31 -24.16
N GLY A 333 9.97 -6.55 -23.73
CA GLY A 333 10.49 -7.03 -22.44
C GLY A 333 9.96 -6.15 -21.30
N ASN A 334 10.87 -5.42 -20.64
CA ASN A 334 10.54 -4.44 -19.59
C ASN A 334 10.80 -2.98 -20.02
N TYR A 335 11.02 -2.71 -21.31
CA TYR A 335 11.37 -1.39 -21.80
C TYR A 335 10.23 -0.76 -22.60
N ALA A 336 9.79 0.42 -22.18
CA ALA A 336 8.76 1.20 -22.84
C ALA A 336 9.20 1.56 -24.27
N GLN A 337 8.28 1.45 -25.23
CA GLN A 337 8.51 1.70 -26.66
C GLN A 337 7.69 2.89 -27.17
N GLY A 338 6.44 3.04 -26.72
CA GLY A 338 5.62 4.18 -27.13
C GLY A 338 4.15 4.07 -26.73
N VAL A 339 3.35 5.06 -27.11
CA VAL A 339 1.91 5.13 -26.82
C VAL A 339 1.09 4.89 -28.08
N LEU A 340 0.03 4.09 -27.98
CA LEU A 340 -0.85 3.80 -29.12
C LEU A 340 -1.47 5.08 -29.68
N SER A 341 -1.32 5.32 -30.98
CA SER A 341 -1.99 6.41 -31.69
C SER A 341 -3.26 5.91 -32.38
N GLY A 342 -3.11 4.98 -33.31
CA GLY A 342 -4.23 4.50 -34.13
C GLY A 342 -3.77 3.46 -35.14
N GLY A 343 -4.67 3.04 -36.02
CA GLY A 343 -4.38 2.01 -37.00
C GLY A 343 -5.59 1.66 -37.84
N ASN A 344 -5.40 0.69 -38.73
CA ASN A 344 -6.47 0.03 -39.47
C ASN A 344 -6.53 -1.46 -39.10
N THR A 345 -7.25 -2.26 -39.86
CA THR A 345 -7.40 -3.71 -39.61
C THR A 345 -6.11 -4.51 -39.75
N SER A 346 -5.07 -3.95 -40.40
CA SER A 346 -3.83 -4.65 -40.71
C SER A 346 -2.59 -4.06 -40.03
N VAL A 347 -2.58 -2.76 -39.76
CA VAL A 347 -1.42 -2.04 -39.22
C VAL A 347 -1.85 -1.11 -38.10
N THR A 348 -1.15 -1.22 -36.99
CA THR A 348 -1.26 -0.34 -35.83
C THR A 348 0.00 0.52 -35.72
N TYR A 349 -0.17 1.76 -35.28
CA TYR A 349 0.91 2.74 -35.13
C TYR A 349 0.98 3.27 -33.70
N PHE A 350 2.19 3.36 -33.16
CA PHE A 350 2.45 4.01 -31.88
C PHE A 350 3.45 5.16 -32.02
N TYR A 351 3.27 6.19 -31.20
CA TYR A 351 4.19 7.32 -31.12
C TYR A 351 5.34 6.97 -30.17
N PRO A 352 6.62 7.09 -30.58
CA PRO A 352 7.75 6.62 -29.78
C PRO A 352 7.85 7.28 -28.41
N ILE A 353 8.17 6.48 -27.38
CA ILE A 353 8.20 6.94 -25.98
C ILE A 353 9.21 8.07 -25.75
N ALA A 354 10.37 8.02 -26.41
CA ALA A 354 11.40 9.05 -26.28
C ALA A 354 10.87 10.41 -26.75
N GLY A 355 10.15 10.44 -27.87
CA GLY A 355 9.50 11.63 -28.39
C GLY A 355 8.38 12.13 -27.48
N ALA A 356 7.57 11.22 -26.92
CA ALA A 356 6.49 11.58 -26.01
C ALA A 356 7.04 12.20 -24.70
N LEU A 357 8.04 11.58 -24.08
CA LEU A 357 8.66 12.09 -22.85
C LEU A 357 9.33 13.45 -23.08
N SER A 358 10.11 13.58 -24.15
CA SER A 358 10.75 14.84 -24.53
C SER A 358 9.72 15.95 -24.82
N GLY A 359 8.70 15.67 -25.63
CA GLY A 359 7.69 16.66 -26.02
C GLY A 359 6.77 17.09 -24.86
N THR A 360 6.59 16.23 -23.85
CA THR A 360 5.82 16.55 -22.64
C THR A 360 6.66 17.13 -21.51
N GLY A 361 7.99 17.06 -21.58
CA GLY A 361 8.88 17.42 -20.48
C GLY A 361 8.74 16.51 -19.26
N THR A 362 8.33 15.25 -19.43
CA THR A 362 8.11 14.31 -18.33
C THR A 362 9.21 13.25 -18.25
N THR A 363 9.39 12.68 -17.05
CA THR A 363 10.35 11.60 -16.80
C THR A 363 9.61 10.29 -16.56
N LEU A 364 10.01 9.23 -17.26
CA LEU A 364 9.46 7.89 -17.09
C LEU A 364 9.72 7.38 -15.67
N LYS A 365 8.69 6.83 -15.02
CA LYS A 365 8.89 6.13 -13.75
C LYS A 365 9.38 4.72 -14.03
N THR A 366 10.44 4.30 -13.34
CA THR A 366 11.05 2.97 -13.49
C THR A 366 11.14 2.25 -12.15
N SER A 367 11.19 0.92 -12.20
CA SER A 367 11.38 0.01 -11.05
C SER A 367 12.78 -0.59 -11.02
#